data_AF-A0A0K8W7A0-F1
#
_entry.id   AF-A0A0K8W7A0-F1
#
_cell.length_a   1.000
_cell.length_b   1.000
_cell.length_c   1.000
_cell.angle_alpha   90.00
_cell.angle_beta   90.00
_cell.angle_gamma   90.00
#
_symmetry.space_group_name_H-M   'P 1'
#
loop_
_entity.id
_entity.type
_entity.pdbx_description
1 polymer ?
#
loop_
_entity_poly.entity_id
_entity_poly.type
_entity_poly.pdbx_seq_one_letter_code
_entity_poly.pdbx_strand_id
1 'polypeptide(L)'
;MRLSFCGTSDIAQFDPNAANPMAVASMHQQDDLTALGRLVLALACRCLQSVQRENVQNSIEMVSRHYSTDLRNFIVYLFSTTQRRSVTDLMPMIGARFYTQMDALQSLCDMQEDELAKEMENGRLYRILVKLNCINERPDFNMDCTWSETGDRYMLKLFRDYLFHSVTEDGRPWLDHAHIVNCLNKLDAGALERV
;
A
#
# COMPACT_ATOMS: atom_id res chain seq x y z
N MET A 1 -2.99 -10.34 -1.20
CA MET A 1 -2.71 -11.73 -1.63
C MET A 1 -2.54 -11.74 -3.13
N ARG A 2 -1.57 -12.48 -3.67
CA ARG A 2 -1.37 -12.65 -5.12
C ARG A 2 -1.18 -14.15 -5.39
N LEU A 3 -1.71 -14.63 -6.51
CA LEU A 3 -1.42 -15.99 -6.97
C LEU A 3 -0.02 -16.01 -7.58
N SER A 4 0.87 -16.80 -6.99
CA SER A 4 2.22 -17.01 -7.49
C SER A 4 2.26 -18.21 -8.45
N PHE A 5 3.06 -18.13 -9.51
CA PHE A 5 3.37 -19.26 -10.41
C PHE A 5 2.20 -19.85 -11.21
N CYS A 6 1.22 -19.04 -11.64
CA CYS A 6 0.06 -19.57 -12.38
C CYS A 6 0.42 -20.31 -13.69
N GLY A 7 1.46 -19.88 -14.42
CA GLY A 7 1.81 -20.47 -15.72
C GLY A 7 2.77 -21.66 -15.69
N THR A 8 3.36 -21.98 -14.52
CA THR A 8 4.39 -23.04 -14.47
C THR A 8 3.78 -24.43 -14.65
N SER A 9 2.57 -24.66 -14.14
CA SER A 9 1.89 -25.95 -14.27
C SER A 9 1.51 -26.23 -15.72
N ASP A 10 1.01 -25.21 -16.44
CA ASP A 10 0.62 -25.35 -17.85
C ASP A 10 1.81 -25.72 -18.74
N ILE A 11 2.97 -25.10 -18.52
CA ILE A 11 4.20 -25.40 -19.25
C ILE A 11 4.71 -26.80 -18.90
N ALA A 12 4.72 -27.16 -17.61
CA ALA A 12 5.26 -28.44 -17.15
C ALA A 12 4.40 -29.64 -17.58
N GLN A 13 3.09 -29.45 -17.71
CA GLN A 13 2.13 -30.50 -18.09
C GLN A 13 1.73 -30.46 -19.57
N PHE A 14 2.38 -29.60 -20.37
CA PHE A 14 2.10 -29.48 -21.80
C PHE A 14 2.47 -30.78 -22.54
N ASP A 15 1.49 -31.37 -23.22
CA ASP A 15 1.70 -32.52 -24.10
C ASP A 15 1.58 -32.11 -25.58
N PRO A 16 2.66 -32.16 -26.37
CA PRO A 16 2.64 -31.80 -27.79
C PRO A 16 1.79 -32.77 -28.63
N ASN A 17 1.45 -33.96 -28.13
CA ASN A 17 0.64 -34.94 -28.85
C ASN A 17 -0.87 -34.80 -28.58
N ALA A 18 -1.28 -33.91 -27.69
CA ALA A 18 -2.70 -33.68 -27.41
C ALA A 18 -3.41 -33.03 -28.62
N ALA A 19 -4.52 -33.61 -29.05
CA ALA A 19 -5.29 -33.12 -30.21
C ALA A 19 -5.81 -31.67 -30.04
N ASN A 20 -6.08 -31.26 -28.80
CA ASN A 20 -6.37 -29.88 -28.44
C ASN A 20 -5.84 -29.60 -27.03
N PRO A 21 -4.76 -28.83 -26.87
CA PRO A 21 -4.18 -28.47 -25.58
C PRO A 21 -5.18 -27.78 -24.62
N MET A 22 -6.20 -27.13 -25.15
CA MET A 22 -7.22 -26.42 -24.36
C MET A 22 -8.44 -27.26 -23.97
N ALA A 23 -8.56 -28.50 -24.45
CA ALA A 23 -9.74 -29.33 -24.18
C ALA A 23 -9.95 -29.58 -22.67
N VAL A 24 -8.85 -29.66 -21.90
CA VAL A 24 -8.86 -29.90 -20.44
C VAL A 24 -9.09 -28.63 -19.61
N ALA A 25 -9.09 -27.44 -20.21
CA ALA A 25 -9.15 -26.17 -19.47
C ALA A 25 -10.40 -26.06 -18.60
N SER A 26 -11.56 -26.52 -19.10
CA SER A 26 -12.81 -26.49 -18.34
C SER A 26 -12.79 -27.41 -17.12
N MET A 27 -12.06 -28.54 -17.20
CA MET A 27 -11.87 -29.46 -16.08
C MET A 27 -10.94 -28.84 -15.03
N HIS A 28 -9.80 -28.28 -15.47
CA HIS A 28 -8.86 -27.59 -14.57
C HIS A 28 -9.54 -26.42 -13.82
N GLN A 29 -10.42 -25.66 -14.48
CA GLN A 29 -11.20 -24.62 -13.81
C GLN A 29 -12.11 -25.16 -12.69
N GLN A 30 -12.65 -26.37 -12.82
CA GLN A 30 -13.44 -27.00 -11.76
C GLN A 30 -12.57 -27.53 -10.63
N ASP A 31 -11.37 -28.01 -10.96
CA ASP A 31 -10.37 -28.41 -9.97
C ASP A 31 -9.89 -27.19 -9.16
N ASP A 32 -9.70 -26.03 -9.80
CA ASP A 32 -9.35 -24.77 -9.15
C ASP A 32 -10.41 -24.33 -8.14
N LEU A 33 -11.69 -24.40 -8.49
CA LEU A 33 -12.79 -24.09 -7.57
C LEU A 33 -12.80 -25.05 -6.37
N THR A 34 -12.54 -26.33 -6.61
CA THR A 34 -12.43 -27.32 -5.53
C THR A 34 -11.21 -27.03 -4.65
N ALA A 35 -10.07 -26.67 -5.25
CA ALA A 35 -8.85 -26.29 -4.54
C ALA A 35 -9.03 -25.01 -3.71
N LEU A 36 -9.81 -24.03 -4.21
CA LEU A 36 -10.20 -22.85 -3.45
C LEU A 36 -11.02 -23.23 -2.21
N GLY A 37 -11.97 -24.16 -2.33
CA GLY A 37 -12.75 -24.65 -1.20
C GLY A 37 -11.86 -25.32 -0.14
N ARG A 38 -10.92 -26.15 -0.58
CA ARG A 38 -9.89 -26.77 0.28
C ARG A 38 -9.04 -25.73 1.01
N LEU A 39 -8.58 -24.69 0.30
CA LEU A 39 -7.78 -23.62 0.88
C LEU A 39 -8.55 -22.84 1.95
N VAL A 40 -9.78 -22.43 1.64
CA VAL A 40 -10.61 -21.67 2.59
C VAL A 40 -10.93 -22.50 3.83
N LEU A 41 -11.21 -23.80 3.67
CA LEU A 41 -11.40 -24.71 4.80
C LEU A 41 -10.13 -24.84 5.64
N ALA A 42 -8.95 -25.00 5.03
CA ALA A 42 -7.67 -25.05 5.74
C ALA A 42 -7.41 -23.77 6.54
N LEU A 43 -7.73 -22.61 5.96
CA LEU A 43 -7.58 -21.30 6.62
C LEU A 43 -8.57 -21.11 7.77
N ALA A 44 -9.84 -21.49 7.58
CA ALA A 44 -10.85 -21.42 8.63
C ALA A 44 -10.52 -22.34 9.81
N CYS A 45 -9.97 -23.54 9.54
CA CYS A 45 -9.49 -24.45 10.57
C CYS A 45 -8.10 -24.12 11.11
N ARG A 46 -7.36 -23.23 10.44
CA ARG A 46 -5.92 -22.97 10.68
C ARG A 46 -5.10 -24.27 10.76
N CYS A 47 -5.49 -25.29 9.99
CA CYS A 47 -4.92 -26.62 10.03
C CYS A 47 -4.97 -27.23 8.63
N LEU A 48 -3.84 -27.72 8.13
CA LEU A 48 -3.75 -28.29 6.78
C LEU A 48 -4.40 -29.68 6.67
N GLN A 49 -4.43 -30.42 7.78
CA GLN A 49 -5.03 -31.76 7.84
C GLN A 49 -6.57 -31.75 7.78
N SER A 50 -7.21 -30.57 7.92
CA SER A 50 -8.67 -30.43 7.84
C SER A 50 -9.23 -30.76 6.45
N VAL A 51 -8.39 -30.72 5.43
CA VAL A 51 -8.73 -30.96 4.02
C VAL A 51 -8.76 -32.45 3.67
N GLN A 52 -8.21 -33.31 4.53
CA GLN A 52 -8.19 -34.76 4.30
C GLN A 52 -9.61 -35.31 4.25
N ARG A 53 -9.84 -36.32 3.40
CA ARG A 53 -11.18 -36.90 3.16
C ARG A 53 -11.89 -37.36 4.44
N GLU A 54 -11.13 -37.88 5.41
CA GLU A 54 -11.65 -38.36 6.69
C GLU A 54 -12.08 -37.21 7.61
N ASN A 55 -11.42 -36.06 7.51
CA ASN A 55 -11.60 -34.92 8.42
C ASN A 55 -12.51 -33.83 7.85
N VAL A 56 -12.80 -33.85 6.55
CA VAL A 56 -13.49 -32.75 5.85
C VAL A 56 -14.87 -32.45 6.46
N GLN A 57 -15.64 -33.48 6.82
CA GLN A 57 -16.98 -33.31 7.37
C GLN A 57 -16.94 -32.66 8.76
N ASN A 58 -16.07 -33.16 9.64
CA ASN A 58 -15.85 -32.59 10.97
C ASN A 58 -15.32 -31.15 10.89
N SER A 59 -14.49 -30.86 9.88
CA SER A 59 -13.94 -29.54 9.64
C SER A 59 -15.02 -28.55 9.20
N ILE A 60 -15.94 -28.96 8.32
CA ILE A 60 -17.11 -28.14 7.93
C ILE A 60 -18.04 -27.90 9.12
N GLU A 61 -18.23 -28.89 9.99
CA GLU A 61 -18.99 -28.71 11.24
C GLU A 61 -18.32 -27.69 12.16
N MET A 62 -16.99 -27.73 12.27
CA MET A 62 -16.24 -26.73 13.03
C MET A 62 -16.48 -25.32 12.46
N VAL A 63 -16.41 -25.15 11.14
CA VAL A 63 -16.70 -23.86 10.49
C VAL A 63 -18.11 -23.39 10.84
N SER A 64 -19.09 -24.29 10.80
CA SER A 64 -20.49 -23.99 11.12
C SER A 64 -20.69 -23.50 12.56
N ARG A 65 -19.81 -23.90 13.49
CA ARG A 65 -19.88 -23.51 14.91
C ARG A 65 -19.20 -22.17 15.21
N HIS A 66 -18.18 -21.78 14.43
CA HIS A 66 -17.31 -20.63 14.75
C HIS A 66 -17.42 -19.47 13.75
N TYR A 67 -18.00 -19.70 12.57
CA TYR A 67 -18.09 -18.71 11.49
C TYR A 67 -19.51 -18.56 10.96
N SER A 68 -19.70 -17.60 10.05
CA SER A 68 -21.00 -17.35 9.44
C SER A 68 -21.49 -18.54 8.60
N THR A 69 -22.80 -18.66 8.51
CA THR A 69 -23.47 -19.61 7.60
C THR A 69 -23.09 -19.36 6.15
N ASP A 70 -22.80 -18.11 5.76
CA ASP A 70 -22.31 -17.77 4.42
C ASP A 70 -20.97 -18.44 4.12
N LEU A 71 -20.02 -18.43 5.07
CA LEU A 71 -18.72 -19.07 4.89
C LEU A 71 -18.86 -20.60 4.78
N ARG A 72 -19.74 -21.18 5.61
CA ARG A 72 -20.10 -22.60 5.49
C ARG A 72 -20.67 -22.90 4.10
N ASN A 73 -21.65 -22.14 3.64
CA ASN A 73 -22.30 -22.34 2.35
C ASN A 73 -21.32 -22.16 1.18
N PHE A 74 -20.40 -21.20 1.30
CA PHE A 74 -19.31 -20.99 0.35
C PHE A 74 -18.43 -22.23 0.22
N ILE A 75 -17.96 -22.78 1.34
CA ILE A 75 -17.13 -23.99 1.35
C ILE A 75 -17.90 -25.20 0.81
N VAL A 76 -19.16 -25.40 1.24
CA VAL A 76 -20.00 -26.52 0.79
C VAL A 76 -20.28 -26.44 -0.72
N TYR A 77 -20.58 -25.26 -1.23
CA TYR A 77 -20.78 -25.05 -2.67
C TYR A 77 -19.51 -25.40 -3.46
N LEU A 78 -18.33 -24.98 -2.98
CA LEU A 78 -17.06 -25.32 -3.63
C LEU A 78 -16.68 -26.80 -3.54
N PHE A 79 -17.28 -27.58 -2.64
CA PHE A 79 -17.12 -29.04 -2.61
C PHE A 79 -18.20 -29.80 -3.40
N SER A 80 -19.25 -29.13 -3.87
CA SER A 80 -20.27 -29.75 -4.72
C SER A 80 -19.71 -30.04 -6.11
N THR A 81 -19.47 -31.30 -6.43
CA THR A 81 -18.97 -31.72 -7.76
C THR A 81 -20.07 -32.16 -8.71
N THR A 82 -21.34 -32.06 -8.30
CA THR A 82 -22.50 -32.55 -9.08
C THR A 82 -22.91 -31.61 -10.21
N GLN A 83 -22.64 -30.32 -10.06
CA GLN A 83 -22.95 -29.29 -11.05
C GLN A 83 -21.69 -28.54 -11.43
N ARG A 84 -21.65 -28.03 -12.67
CA ARG A 84 -20.58 -27.15 -13.10
C ARG A 84 -20.70 -25.83 -12.34
N ARG A 85 -19.63 -25.45 -11.64
CA ARG A 85 -19.58 -24.25 -10.79
C ARG A 85 -18.95 -23.08 -11.53
N SER A 86 -19.33 -21.86 -11.14
CA SER A 86 -18.72 -20.61 -11.60
C SER A 86 -18.27 -19.75 -10.42
N VAL A 87 -17.24 -18.94 -10.63
CA VAL A 87 -16.77 -17.94 -9.63
C VAL A 87 -17.88 -16.93 -9.31
N THR A 88 -18.68 -16.56 -10.31
CA THR A 88 -19.78 -15.60 -10.15
C THR A 88 -20.86 -16.09 -9.19
N ASP A 89 -21.03 -17.40 -9.07
CA ASP A 89 -22.05 -18.00 -8.21
C ASP A 89 -21.72 -17.83 -6.72
N LEU A 90 -20.46 -17.49 -6.40
CA LEU A 90 -19.99 -17.18 -5.06
C LEU A 90 -20.37 -15.76 -4.62
N MET A 91 -20.67 -14.86 -5.56
CA MET A 91 -20.90 -13.44 -5.27
C MET A 91 -22.02 -13.20 -4.25
N PRO A 92 -23.18 -13.89 -4.29
CA PRO A 92 -24.23 -13.70 -3.28
C PRO A 92 -23.79 -14.10 -1.86
N MET A 93 -22.92 -15.11 -1.73
CA MET A 93 -22.40 -15.57 -0.43
C MET A 93 -21.36 -14.59 0.14
N ILE A 94 -20.64 -13.87 -0.72
CA ILE A 94 -19.80 -12.74 -0.30
C ILE A 94 -20.72 -11.57 0.11
N GLY A 95 -21.70 -11.23 -0.73
CA GLY A 95 -22.76 -10.29 -0.44
C GLY A 95 -22.25 -8.90 -0.06
N ALA A 96 -22.79 -8.33 1.01
CA ALA A 96 -22.46 -6.98 1.48
C ALA A 96 -20.96 -6.79 1.83
N ARG A 97 -20.19 -7.87 2.00
CA ARG A 97 -18.74 -7.80 2.30
C ARG A 97 -17.94 -7.17 1.15
N PHE A 98 -18.49 -7.13 -0.07
CA PHE A 98 -17.91 -6.36 -1.17
C PHE A 98 -17.76 -4.89 -0.81
N TYR A 99 -18.75 -4.28 -0.14
CA TYR A 99 -18.68 -2.88 0.26
C TYR A 99 -17.61 -2.64 1.31
N THR A 100 -17.47 -3.54 2.29
CA THR A 100 -16.39 -3.46 3.29
C THR A 100 -15.01 -3.53 2.63
N GLN A 101 -14.83 -4.43 1.66
CA GLN A 101 -13.55 -4.54 0.95
C GLN A 101 -13.28 -3.35 0.05
N MET A 102 -14.31 -2.81 -0.61
CA MET A 102 -14.19 -1.64 -1.48
C MET A 102 -13.84 -0.38 -0.68
N ASP A 103 -14.50 -0.16 0.46
CA ASP A 103 -14.22 0.93 1.39
C ASP A 103 -12.79 0.85 1.94
N ALA A 104 -12.35 -0.34 2.37
CA ALA A 104 -10.97 -0.55 2.82
C ALA A 104 -9.92 -0.27 1.72
N LEU A 105 -10.23 -0.57 0.45
CA LEU A 105 -9.36 -0.24 -0.68
C LEU A 105 -9.34 1.27 -0.97
N GLN A 106 -10.48 1.95 -0.85
CA GLN A 106 -10.56 3.41 -1.01
C GLN A 106 -9.79 4.13 0.08
N SER A 107 -9.96 3.74 1.34
CA SER A 107 -9.18 4.29 2.46
C SER A 107 -7.67 4.08 2.30
N LEU A 108 -7.25 2.95 1.70
CA LEU A 108 -5.84 2.73 1.36
C LEU A 108 -5.36 3.68 0.26
N CYS A 109 -6.18 3.94 -0.76
CA CYS A 109 -5.86 4.93 -1.79
C CYS A 109 -5.70 6.32 -1.18
N ASP A 110 -6.64 6.76 -0.33
CA ASP A 110 -6.57 8.07 0.34
C ASP A 110 -5.28 8.20 1.16
N MET A 111 -4.93 7.16 1.93
CA MET A 111 -3.67 7.12 2.69
C MET A 111 -2.44 7.23 1.77
N GLN A 112 -2.46 6.55 0.63
CA GLN A 112 -1.35 6.60 -0.34
C GLN A 112 -1.24 7.98 -1.00
N GLU A 113 -2.37 8.62 -1.29
CA GLU A 113 -2.42 9.97 -1.83
C GLU A 113 -1.87 10.99 -0.82
N ASP A 114 -2.22 10.86 0.46
CA ASP A 114 -1.68 11.68 1.54
C ASP A 114 -0.16 11.55 1.68
N GLU A 115 0.38 10.33 1.67
CA GLU A 115 1.82 10.10 1.74
C GLU A 115 2.54 10.60 0.49
N LEU A 116 1.95 10.40 -0.69
CA LEU A 116 2.51 10.91 -1.94
C LEU A 116 2.53 12.45 -1.98
N ALA A 117 1.49 13.10 -1.45
CA ALA A 117 1.42 14.55 -1.34
C ALA A 117 2.54 15.09 -0.43
N LYS A 118 2.78 14.45 0.73
CA LYS A 118 3.89 14.79 1.63
C LYS A 118 5.24 14.61 0.96
N GLU A 119 5.46 13.51 0.23
CA GLU A 119 6.73 13.26 -0.46
C GLU A 119 6.98 14.26 -1.61
N MET A 120 5.92 14.67 -2.31
CA MET A 120 6.01 15.73 -3.31
C MET A 120 6.41 17.07 -2.66
N GLU A 121 5.82 17.41 -1.52
CA GLU A 121 6.16 18.59 -0.72
C GLU A 121 7.61 18.54 -0.23
N ASN A 122 8.03 17.41 0.36
CA ASN A 122 9.41 17.15 0.77
C ASN A 122 10.38 17.40 -0.39
N GLY A 123 10.06 16.92 -1.59
CA GLY A 123 10.86 17.17 -2.79
C GLY A 123 10.96 18.66 -3.15
N ARG A 124 9.89 19.44 -2.98
CA ARG A 124 9.89 20.90 -3.21
C ARG A 124 10.74 21.61 -2.17
N LEU A 125 10.49 21.35 -0.89
CA LEU A 125 11.21 21.98 0.23
C LEU A 125 12.69 21.65 0.22
N TYR A 126 13.05 20.40 -0.11
CA TYR A 126 14.45 19.98 -0.26
C TYR A 126 15.18 20.82 -1.32
N ARG A 127 14.55 21.04 -2.49
CA ARG A 127 15.16 21.88 -3.56
C ARG A 127 15.35 23.33 -3.11
N ILE A 128 14.44 23.88 -2.31
CA ILE A 128 14.59 25.22 -1.73
C ILE A 128 15.75 25.25 -0.75
N LEU A 129 15.81 24.28 0.17
CA LEU A 129 16.91 24.18 1.12
C LEU A 129 18.26 24.10 0.41
N VAL A 130 18.38 23.30 -0.66
CA VAL A 130 19.60 23.25 -1.47
C VAL A 130 19.93 24.62 -2.06
N LYS A 131 18.97 25.32 -2.67
CA LYS A 131 19.19 26.66 -3.22
C LYS A 131 19.62 27.67 -2.15
N LEU A 132 18.98 27.63 -0.99
CA LEU A 132 19.28 28.52 0.15
C LEU A 132 20.71 28.27 0.65
N ASN A 133 21.11 27.01 0.81
CA ASN A 133 22.47 26.64 1.21
C ASN A 133 23.53 26.94 0.14
N CYS A 134 23.19 26.98 -1.14
CA CYS A 134 24.11 27.41 -2.20
C CYS A 134 24.36 28.94 -2.21
N ILE A 135 23.47 29.73 -1.59
CA ILE A 135 23.60 31.19 -1.52
C ILE A 135 24.22 31.60 -0.19
N ASN A 136 23.73 31.04 0.91
CA ASN A 136 24.16 31.41 2.25
C ASN A 136 25.60 30.99 2.49
N GLU A 137 26.41 31.92 3.02
CA GLU A 137 27.83 31.71 3.30
C GLU A 137 28.66 31.26 2.10
N ARG A 138 28.16 31.47 0.87
CA ARG A 138 28.93 31.16 -0.34
C ARG A 138 30.17 32.06 -0.38
N PRO A 139 31.39 31.48 -0.35
CA PRO A 139 32.60 32.26 -0.49
C PRO A 139 32.72 32.77 -1.94
N ASP A 140 33.08 34.04 -2.10
CA ASP A 140 33.49 34.61 -3.38
C ASP A 140 34.98 34.29 -3.64
N PHE A 141 35.55 34.85 -4.71
CA PHE A 141 36.99 34.74 -4.97
C PHE A 141 37.81 35.21 -3.74
N ASN A 142 38.85 34.45 -3.37
CA ASN A 142 39.66 34.63 -2.14
C ASN A 142 38.96 34.40 -0.78
N MET A 143 37.87 33.62 -0.71
CA MET A 143 37.15 33.32 0.55
C MET A 143 36.47 34.53 1.19
N ASP A 144 36.21 35.58 0.42
CA ASP A 144 35.46 36.72 0.92
C ASP A 144 33.96 36.39 1.01
N CYS A 145 33.39 36.52 2.20
CA CYS A 145 31.97 36.27 2.47
C CYS A 145 31.10 37.52 2.29
N THR A 146 31.69 38.70 2.01
CA THR A 146 30.97 39.97 1.79
C THR A 146 29.89 39.88 0.72
N TRP A 147 30.07 38.99 -0.27
CA TRP A 147 29.07 38.70 -1.28
C TRP A 147 27.73 38.27 -0.66
N SER A 148 27.75 37.40 0.35
CA SER A 148 26.55 36.89 1.02
C SER A 148 25.92 37.86 2.03
N GLU A 149 26.64 38.93 2.41
CA GLU A 149 26.25 39.87 3.47
C GLU A 149 25.69 41.20 2.97
N THR A 150 25.33 41.29 1.69
CA THR A 150 24.82 42.54 1.08
C THR A 150 23.45 42.38 0.40
N GLY A 151 22.57 43.38 0.60
CA GLY A 151 21.28 43.50 -0.09
C GLY A 151 20.35 42.29 0.12
N ASP A 152 19.78 41.79 -0.98
CA ASP A 152 18.83 40.65 -0.97
C ASP A 152 19.43 39.37 -0.38
N ARG A 153 20.75 39.17 -0.49
CA ARG A 153 21.43 37.97 0.04
C ARG A 153 21.51 37.99 1.56
N TYR A 154 21.68 39.18 2.14
CA TYR A 154 21.64 39.34 3.59
C TYR A 154 20.24 39.01 4.14
N MET A 155 19.17 39.34 3.41
CA MET A 155 17.81 38.93 3.82
C MET A 155 17.66 37.40 3.85
N LEU A 156 18.25 36.67 2.89
CA LEU A 156 18.23 35.20 2.87
C LEU A 156 19.05 34.59 4.02
N LYS A 157 20.12 35.25 4.45
CA LYS A 157 20.88 34.88 5.66
C LYS A 157 20.01 35.04 6.92
N LEU A 158 19.35 36.18 7.09
CA LEU A 158 18.44 36.41 8.21
C LEU A 158 17.28 35.41 8.23
N PHE A 159 16.74 35.07 7.05
CA PHE A 159 15.70 34.04 6.93
C PHE A 159 16.20 32.65 7.34
N ARG A 160 17.44 32.29 7.00
CA ARG A 160 18.07 31.05 7.50
C ARG A 160 18.16 31.06 9.03
N ASP A 161 18.57 32.19 9.61
CA ASP A 161 18.68 32.30 11.08
C ASP A 161 17.32 32.21 11.76
N TYR A 162 16.29 32.81 11.16
CA TYR A 162 14.91 32.65 11.62
C TYR A 162 14.47 31.17 11.67
N LEU A 163 14.81 30.38 10.65
CA LEU A 163 14.46 28.96 10.59
C LEU A 163 15.26 28.08 11.56
N PHE A 164 16.58 28.28 11.64
CA PHE A 164 17.50 27.28 12.24
C PHE A 164 18.22 27.76 13.50
N HIS A 165 18.18 29.05 13.81
CA HIS A 165 18.85 29.66 14.97
C HIS A 165 17.85 30.23 16.00
N SER A 166 16.64 29.66 16.05
CA SER A 166 15.65 29.96 17.10
C SER A 166 16.13 29.48 18.48
N VAL A 167 15.82 30.26 19.52
CA VAL A 167 16.18 29.96 20.93
C VAL A 167 14.96 30.09 21.83
N THR A 168 14.89 29.22 22.84
CA THR A 168 13.90 29.30 23.93
C THR A 168 14.19 30.46 24.88
N GLU A 169 13.24 30.81 25.75
CA GLU A 169 13.40 31.85 26.77
C GLU A 169 14.61 31.63 27.68
N ASP A 170 14.94 30.36 27.96
CA ASP A 170 16.12 29.95 28.75
C ASP A 170 17.43 29.92 27.93
N GLY A 171 17.42 30.39 26.68
CA GLY A 171 18.59 30.46 25.80
C GLY A 171 19.02 29.14 25.16
N ARG A 172 18.22 28.06 25.31
CA ARG A 172 18.52 26.77 24.66
C ARG A 172 18.08 26.79 23.19
N PRO A 173 18.81 26.14 22.26
CA PRO A 173 18.40 26.05 20.86
C PRO A 173 17.04 25.37 20.73
N TRP A 174 16.16 25.96 19.95
CA TRP A 174 14.81 25.48 19.67
C TRP A 174 14.68 25.15 18.19
N LEU A 175 14.51 23.86 17.86
CA LEU A 175 14.40 23.41 16.48
C LEU A 175 13.03 22.77 16.26
N ASP A 176 12.10 23.56 15.73
CA ASP A 176 10.74 23.15 15.42
C ASP A 176 10.61 22.77 13.95
N HIS A 177 10.41 21.47 13.71
CA HIS A 177 10.29 20.92 12.36
C HIS A 177 9.03 21.40 11.64
N ALA A 178 7.90 21.56 12.36
CA ALA A 178 6.66 22.03 11.77
C ALA A 178 6.76 23.51 11.37
N HIS A 179 7.43 24.31 12.21
CA HIS A 179 7.75 25.70 11.89
C HIS A 179 8.59 25.80 10.61
N ILE A 180 9.68 25.04 10.53
CA ILE A 180 10.58 25.04 9.36
C ILE A 180 9.81 24.68 8.08
N VAL A 181 9.03 23.60 8.10
CA VAL A 181 8.21 23.16 6.96
C VAL A 181 7.22 24.25 6.55
N ASN A 182 6.48 24.84 7.50
CA ASN A 182 5.51 25.88 7.23
C ASN A 182 6.15 27.13 6.59
N CYS A 183 7.28 27.59 7.12
CA CYS A 183 7.97 28.76 6.59
C CYS A 183 8.57 28.51 5.20
N LEU A 184 9.11 27.32 4.93
CA LEU A 184 9.60 26.98 3.60
C LEU A 184 8.45 26.85 2.58
N ASN A 185 7.29 26.33 2.99
CA ASN A 185 6.09 26.32 2.14
C ASN A 185 5.61 27.73 1.80
N LYS A 186 5.60 28.65 2.78
CA LYS A 186 5.25 30.07 2.56
C LYS A 186 6.22 30.72 1.58
N LEU A 187 7.52 30.42 1.71
CA LEU A 187 8.54 30.89 0.78
C LEU A 187 8.35 30.31 -0.63
N ASP A 188 8.09 29.01 -0.76
CA ASP A 188 7.87 28.35 -2.06
C ASP A 188 6.61 28.87 -2.77
N ALA A 189 5.54 29.10 -2.01
CA ALA A 189 4.28 29.62 -2.53
C ALA A 189 4.32 31.13 -2.81
N GLY A 190 5.33 31.87 -2.33
CA GLY A 190 5.39 33.31 -2.41
C GLY A 190 4.23 33.99 -1.65
N ALA A 191 3.91 33.49 -0.45
CA ALA A 191 2.79 33.99 0.35
C ALA A 191 2.94 35.49 0.66
N LEU A 192 1.80 36.21 0.69
CA LEU A 192 1.76 37.65 0.97
C LEU A 192 1.99 37.99 2.46
N GLU A 193 2.01 36.98 3.32
CA GLU A 193 2.25 37.12 4.75
C GLU A 193 3.68 37.59 5.01
N ARG A 194 3.84 38.52 5.95
CA ARG A 194 5.15 39.04 6.37
C ARG A 194 5.58 38.33 7.65
N VAL A 195 6.85 37.93 7.68
CA VAL A 195 7.55 37.29 8.81
C VAL A 195 8.63 38.21 9.35
#